data_AF-A0AA39W2L7-F1
#
_entry.id   AF-A0AA39W2L7-F1
#
_cell.length_a   1.000
_cell.length_b   1.000
_cell.length_c   1.000
_cell.angle_alpha   90.00
_cell.angle_beta   90.00
_cell.angle_gamma   90.00
#
_symmetry.space_group_name_H-M   'P 1'
#
loop_
_entity.id
_entity.type
_entity.pdbx_description
1 polymer ?
#
loop_
_entity_poly.entity_id
_entity_poly.type
_entity_poly.pdbx_seq_one_letter_code
_entity_poly.pdbx_strand_id
1 'polypeptide(L)'
;MPHSQAYLKNEKINTEVFLSPKFVLGPGSVENKFYYGIDFPSGHIALKAFDAEVVDEAGNSVPLHETYLHHWIVARYYIRKDADVLENNGNRTLRESDFIFVQNGGFCQSNVLRQYFGLGSETRTTETHIPDPYALEIGNPTEIPHGYEERWMLNVHAIDTRGVEDK
;
A
#
# COMPACT_ATOMS: atom_id res chain seq x y z
N MET A 1 36.67 15.97 3.46
CA MET A 1 35.98 15.67 4.73
C MET A 1 35.23 14.35 4.53
N PRO A 2 35.71 13.21 5.04
CA PRO A 2 34.95 11.97 4.94
C PRO A 2 33.94 11.92 6.10
N HIS A 3 32.65 11.99 5.76
CA HIS A 3 31.60 11.64 6.71
C HIS A 3 31.68 10.14 6.98
N SER A 4 31.95 9.83 8.25
CA SER A 4 31.96 8.50 8.83
C SER A 4 30.70 7.72 8.43
N GLN A 5 30.85 6.74 7.53
CA GLN A 5 29.96 5.59 7.46
C GLN A 5 30.13 4.83 8.79
N ALA A 6 29.34 5.21 9.78
CA ALA A 6 29.06 4.32 10.89
C ALA A 6 28.29 3.14 10.29
N TYR A 7 29.01 2.06 10.00
CA TYR A 7 28.46 0.75 9.69
C TYR A 7 27.56 0.34 10.86
N LEU A 8 26.27 0.66 10.75
CA LEU A 8 25.26 -0.03 11.52
C LEU A 8 25.32 -1.48 11.07
N LYS A 9 25.72 -2.34 12.01
CA LYS A 9 25.71 -3.80 11.89
C LYS A 9 24.45 -4.24 11.15
N ASN A 10 24.61 -4.97 10.05
CA ASN A 10 23.61 -5.75 9.33
C ASN A 10 22.34 -6.01 10.15
N GLU A 11 21.39 -5.08 10.13
CA GLU A 11 20.01 -5.45 10.42
C GLU A 11 19.60 -6.36 9.25
N LYS A 12 19.14 -7.56 9.57
CA LYS A 12 18.74 -8.53 8.56
C LYS A 12 17.43 -8.03 7.95
N ILE A 13 17.54 -7.26 6.86
CA ILE A 13 16.40 -6.84 6.05
C ILE A 13 15.72 -8.12 5.55
N ASN A 14 14.45 -8.29 5.89
CA ASN A 14 13.60 -9.33 5.33
C ASN A 14 12.75 -8.71 4.23
N THR A 15 12.60 -9.44 3.13
CA THR A 15 11.78 -9.02 1.98
C THR A 15 10.70 -10.07 1.77
N GLU A 16 9.46 -9.60 1.62
CA GLU A 16 8.29 -10.44 1.39
C GLU A 16 7.46 -9.84 0.24
N VAL A 17 6.77 -10.69 -0.50
CA VAL A 17 5.93 -10.32 -1.65
C VAL A 17 4.54 -10.85 -1.40
N PHE A 18 3.55 -9.98 -1.60
CA PHE A 18 2.13 -10.29 -1.40
C PHE A 18 1.34 -9.96 -2.66
N LEU A 19 0.30 -10.74 -2.93
CA LEU A 19 -0.60 -10.51 -4.04
C LEU A 19 -1.91 -9.92 -3.53
N SER A 20 -2.37 -8.86 -4.19
CA SER A 20 -3.72 -8.34 -3.98
C SER A 20 -4.75 -9.28 -4.63
N PRO A 21 -6.05 -9.15 -4.29
CA PRO A 21 -7.09 -9.76 -5.08
C PRO A 21 -7.01 -9.29 -6.54
N LYS A 22 -7.33 -10.20 -7.48
CA LYS A 22 -7.32 -9.87 -8.90
C LYS A 22 -8.33 -8.77 -9.23
N PHE A 23 -7.94 -7.86 -10.11
CA PHE A 23 -8.84 -6.96 -10.83
C PHE A 23 -8.81 -7.32 -12.32
N VAL A 24 -9.90 -7.04 -13.04
CA VAL A 24 -10.02 -7.37 -14.47
C VAL A 24 -10.24 -6.07 -15.23
N LEU A 25 -9.45 -5.87 -16.27
CA LEU A 25 -9.59 -4.74 -17.18
C LEU A 25 -9.91 -5.24 -18.59
N GLY A 26 -10.85 -4.55 -19.25
CA GLY A 26 -11.05 -4.62 -20.69
C GLY A 26 -10.47 -3.40 -21.41
N PRO A 27 -10.30 -3.46 -22.75
CA PRO A 27 -9.73 -2.35 -23.53
C PRO A 27 -10.41 -1.00 -23.23
N GLY A 28 -9.62 0.01 -22.85
CA GLY A 28 -10.09 1.36 -22.52
C GLY A 28 -10.83 1.50 -21.19
N SER A 29 -10.92 0.43 -20.39
CA SER A 29 -11.57 0.48 -19.08
C SER A 29 -10.67 1.05 -17.98
N VAL A 30 -11.31 1.53 -16.92
CA VAL A 30 -10.65 2.04 -15.72
C VAL A 30 -11.18 1.27 -14.51
N GLU A 31 -10.28 0.82 -13.65
CA GLU A 31 -10.62 0.23 -12.37
C GLU A 31 -10.04 1.06 -11.23
N ASN A 32 -10.87 1.27 -10.20
CA ASN A 32 -10.47 1.91 -8.95
C ASN A 32 -10.96 1.05 -7.78
N LYS A 33 -10.10 0.15 -7.30
CA LYS A 33 -10.43 -0.86 -6.28
C LYS A 33 -9.86 -0.49 -4.93
N PHE A 34 -10.57 -0.84 -3.87
CA PHE A 34 -10.13 -0.72 -2.48
C PHE A 34 -10.16 -2.10 -1.83
N TYR A 35 -8.98 -2.60 -1.46
CA TYR A 35 -8.80 -3.89 -0.82
C TYR A 35 -8.45 -3.67 0.65
N TYR A 36 -9.31 -4.17 1.54
CA TYR A 36 -9.14 -4.08 2.99
C TYR A 36 -8.73 -5.43 3.57
N GLY A 37 -7.82 -5.40 4.54
CA GLY A 37 -7.31 -6.61 5.19
C GLY A 37 -6.47 -7.45 4.24
N ILE A 38 -5.66 -6.79 3.41
CA ILE A 38 -4.64 -7.46 2.62
C ILE A 38 -3.57 -8.08 3.53
N ASP A 39 -3.01 -9.20 3.10
CA ASP A 39 -1.92 -9.85 3.83
C ASP A 39 -0.67 -8.99 3.68
N PHE A 40 -0.33 -8.27 4.74
CA PHE A 40 0.87 -7.44 4.86
C PHE A 40 1.50 -7.72 6.23
N PRO A 41 2.81 -7.51 6.39
CA PRO A 41 3.50 -7.83 7.63
C PRO A 41 2.87 -7.08 8.80
N SER A 42 2.56 -7.84 9.85
CA SER A 42 2.00 -7.37 11.09
C SER A 42 3.06 -7.39 12.20
N GLY A 43 2.85 -6.57 13.23
CA GLY A 43 3.73 -6.50 14.39
C GLY A 43 4.64 -5.28 14.38
N HIS A 44 5.40 -5.12 15.45
CA HIS A 44 6.24 -3.95 15.67
C HIS A 44 7.50 -4.02 14.84
N ILE A 45 7.48 -3.47 13.63
CA ILE A 45 8.57 -3.54 12.67
C ILE A 45 8.88 -2.17 12.05
N ALA A 46 10.06 -2.08 11.44
CA ALA A 46 10.56 -0.91 10.74
C ALA A 46 10.56 -1.17 9.22
N LEU A 47 9.71 -0.46 8.47
CA LEU A 47 9.67 -0.57 7.01
C LEU A 47 10.78 0.28 6.38
N LYS A 48 11.52 -0.32 5.43
CA LYS A 48 12.66 0.30 4.74
C LYS A 48 12.39 0.66 3.29
N ALA A 49 11.48 -0.03 2.62
CA ALA A 49 11.07 0.21 1.24
C ALA A 49 9.70 -0.43 1.02
N PHE A 50 8.99 0.03 0.00
CA PHE A 50 7.72 -0.53 -0.42
C PHE A 50 7.49 -0.26 -1.90
N ASP A 51 7.47 -1.33 -2.69
CA ASP A 51 7.27 -1.26 -4.13
C ASP A 51 6.00 -2.01 -4.55
N ALA A 52 5.43 -1.61 -5.69
CA ALA A 52 4.29 -2.30 -6.28
C ALA A 52 4.52 -2.54 -7.77
N GLU A 53 3.94 -3.63 -8.28
CA GLU A 53 3.98 -4.04 -9.68
C GLU A 53 2.61 -4.56 -10.09
N VAL A 54 2.27 -4.38 -11.37
CA VAL A 54 1.09 -5.02 -11.97
C VAL A 54 1.55 -6.28 -12.68
N VAL A 55 1.03 -7.43 -12.26
CA VAL A 55 1.37 -8.73 -12.85
C VAL A 55 0.16 -9.43 -13.46
N ASP A 56 0.39 -10.26 -14.48
CA ASP A 56 -0.61 -11.15 -15.06
C ASP A 56 -0.88 -12.38 -14.17
N GLU A 57 -1.79 -13.27 -14.60
CA GLU A 57 -2.13 -14.49 -13.85
C GLU A 57 -0.94 -15.46 -13.69
N ALA A 58 0.11 -15.34 -14.52
CA ALA A 58 1.33 -16.12 -14.43
C ALA A 58 2.44 -15.41 -13.62
N GLY A 59 2.18 -14.22 -13.10
CA GLY A 59 3.12 -13.43 -12.31
C GLY A 59 4.11 -12.59 -13.12
N ASN A 60 3.90 -12.42 -14.43
CA ASN A 60 4.76 -11.58 -15.27
C ASN A 60 4.32 -10.12 -15.18
N SER A 61 5.28 -9.19 -15.09
CA SER A 61 4.99 -7.75 -15.15
C SER A 61 4.25 -7.38 -16.43
N VAL A 62 3.13 -6.67 -16.29
CA VAL A 62 2.35 -6.15 -17.42
C VAL A 62 2.98 -4.84 -17.89
N PRO A 63 3.26 -4.68 -19.20
CA PRO A 63 3.85 -3.46 -19.71
C PRO A 63 3.03 -2.21 -19.39
N LEU A 64 3.72 -1.13 -19.02
CA LEU A 64 3.12 0.18 -18.70
C LEU A 64 2.20 0.71 -19.82
N HIS A 65 2.56 0.46 -21.08
CA HIS A 65 1.78 0.90 -22.23
C HIS A 65 0.53 0.04 -22.49
N GLU A 66 0.37 -1.09 -21.81
CA GLU A 66 -0.84 -1.91 -21.85
C GLU A 66 -1.75 -1.63 -20.65
N THR A 67 -1.17 -1.55 -19.46
CA THR A 67 -1.90 -1.18 -18.24
C THR A 67 -1.14 -0.08 -17.52
N TYR A 68 -1.72 1.11 -17.54
CA TYR A 68 -1.22 2.26 -16.82
C TYR A 68 -1.72 2.23 -15.37
N LEU A 69 -0.81 2.07 -14.41
CA LEU A 69 -1.12 2.13 -12.99
C LEU A 69 -1.09 3.60 -12.57
N HIS A 70 -2.23 4.27 -12.74
CA HIS A 70 -2.35 5.69 -12.44
C HIS A 70 -1.90 6.02 -11.01
N HIS A 71 -2.32 5.24 -10.03
CA HIS A 71 -1.70 5.21 -8.70
C HIS A 71 -2.06 3.92 -7.98
N TRP A 72 -1.28 3.62 -6.95
CA TRP A 72 -1.61 2.66 -5.92
C TRP A 72 -1.39 3.35 -4.58
N ILE A 73 -2.21 3.06 -3.58
CA ILE A 73 -2.08 3.71 -2.28
C ILE A 73 -2.13 2.63 -1.21
N VAL A 74 -1.18 2.66 -0.29
CA VAL A 74 -1.20 1.79 0.87
C VAL A 74 -1.35 2.63 2.13
N ALA A 75 -2.36 2.27 2.93
CA ALA A 75 -2.69 2.95 4.17
C ALA A 75 -2.93 1.94 5.29
N ARG A 76 -2.49 2.30 6.48
CA ARG A 76 -2.77 1.56 7.71
C ARG A 76 -4.09 2.02 8.31
N TYR A 77 -4.82 1.11 8.92
CA TYR A 77 -5.98 1.44 9.72
C TYR A 77 -6.11 0.50 10.91
N TYR A 78 -6.66 1.01 12.00
CA TYR A 78 -7.10 0.20 13.13
C TYR A 78 -8.55 -0.20 12.90
N ILE A 79 -8.88 -1.47 13.08
CA ILE A 79 -10.24 -1.98 12.99
C ILE A 79 -10.61 -2.68 14.29
N ARG A 80 -11.87 -2.54 14.73
CA ARG A 80 -12.37 -3.29 15.88
C ARG A 80 -12.27 -4.79 15.61
N LYS A 81 -11.82 -5.56 16.59
CA LYS A 81 -11.64 -7.02 16.47
C LYS A 81 -12.93 -7.78 16.18
N ASP A 82 -14.08 -7.22 16.55
CA ASP A 82 -15.42 -7.76 16.33
C ASP A 82 -16.15 -7.13 15.15
N ALA A 83 -15.47 -6.33 14.32
CA ALA A 83 -16.08 -5.72 13.14
C ALA A 83 -16.24 -6.73 12.01
N ASP A 84 -17.43 -6.70 11.38
CA ASP A 84 -17.68 -7.41 10.14
C ASP A 84 -17.16 -6.61 8.94
N VAL A 85 -16.40 -7.25 8.07
CA VAL A 85 -16.08 -6.71 6.74
C VAL A 85 -17.29 -6.94 5.85
N LEU A 86 -17.93 -5.88 5.37
CA LEU A 86 -19.07 -5.99 4.48
C LEU A 86 -18.56 -6.26 3.06
N GLU A 87 -18.87 -7.42 2.49
CA GLU A 87 -18.58 -7.69 1.08
C GLU A 87 -19.78 -7.29 0.21
N ASN A 88 -19.59 -6.38 -0.74
CA ASN A 88 -20.60 -6.00 -1.72
C ASN A 88 -20.00 -5.98 -3.12
N ASN A 89 -20.44 -6.89 -4.00
CA ASN A 89 -19.96 -7.01 -5.38
C ASN A 89 -18.42 -7.12 -5.51
N GLY A 90 -17.79 -7.85 -4.59
CA GLY A 90 -16.32 -7.98 -4.53
C GLY A 90 -15.58 -6.78 -3.95
N ASN A 91 -16.28 -5.67 -3.67
CA ASN A 91 -15.73 -4.57 -2.88
C ASN A 91 -15.97 -4.85 -1.39
N ARG A 92 -14.89 -4.98 -0.64
CA ARG A 92 -14.92 -4.98 0.82
C ARG A 92 -15.13 -3.55 1.29
N THR A 93 -16.22 -3.28 1.99
CA THR A 93 -16.46 -2.01 2.66
C THR A 93 -16.45 -2.23 4.17
N LEU A 94 -15.87 -1.27 4.88
CA LEU A 94 -15.90 -1.25 6.34
C LEU A 94 -16.94 -0.20 6.76
N ARG A 95 -17.67 -0.46 7.84
CA ARG A 95 -18.49 0.59 8.45
C ARG A 95 -17.55 1.65 8.98
N GLU A 96 -17.79 2.92 8.65
CA GLU A 96 -16.92 4.03 9.06
C GLU A 96 -16.73 4.13 10.57
N SER A 97 -17.70 3.64 11.37
CA SER A 97 -17.60 3.58 12.83
C SER A 97 -16.63 2.52 13.36
N ASP A 98 -16.25 1.55 12.53
CA ASP A 98 -15.54 0.36 12.97
C ASP A 98 -14.04 0.43 12.70
N PHE A 99 -13.59 1.44 11.95
CA PHE A 99 -12.17 1.62 11.65
C PHE A 99 -11.68 3.07 11.82
N ILE A 100 -10.38 3.19 12.06
CA ILE A 100 -9.66 4.46 12.22
C ILE A 100 -8.45 4.40 11.30
N PHE A 101 -8.40 5.24 10.27
CA PHE A 101 -7.17 5.32 9.47
C PHE A 101 -6.03 5.91 10.29
N VAL A 102 -4.86 5.26 10.20
CA VAL A 102 -3.63 5.76 10.83
C VAL A 102 -3.04 6.85 9.94
N GLN A 103 -2.63 7.96 10.56
CA GLN A 103 -2.01 9.09 9.87
C GLN A 103 -0.49 8.91 9.86
N ASN A 104 0.16 9.33 8.77
CA ASN A 104 1.61 9.40 8.75
C ASN A 104 2.12 10.49 9.72
N GLY A 105 3.39 10.44 10.11
CA GLY A 105 4.01 11.43 11.01
C GLY A 105 4.32 12.78 10.35
N GLY A 106 3.78 13.05 9.16
CA GLY A 106 4.06 14.26 8.38
C GLY A 106 3.30 15.51 8.88
N PHE A 107 3.46 16.64 8.20
CA PHE A 107 2.78 17.88 8.60
C PHE A 107 1.30 17.96 8.17
N CYS A 108 0.90 17.17 7.17
CA CYS A 108 -0.46 17.16 6.61
C CYS A 108 -1.41 16.28 7.42
N GLN A 109 -1.53 16.60 8.70
CA GLN A 109 -2.45 15.95 9.64
C GLN A 109 -3.92 16.31 9.36
N SER A 110 -4.84 15.71 10.11
CA SER A 110 -6.29 15.90 9.99
C SER A 110 -6.90 15.31 8.72
N ASN A 111 -6.46 14.09 8.38
CA ASN A 111 -7.01 13.31 7.28
C ASN A 111 -6.75 13.88 5.87
N VAL A 112 -5.82 14.84 5.75
CA VAL A 112 -5.48 15.47 4.48
C VAL A 112 -4.60 14.55 3.62
N LEU A 113 -3.55 13.96 4.21
CA LEU A 113 -2.70 12.97 3.55
C LEU A 113 -2.36 11.84 4.54
N ARG A 114 -3.10 10.73 4.44
CA ARG A 114 -2.96 9.58 5.36
C ARG A 114 -2.02 8.50 4.84
N GLN A 115 -1.78 8.48 3.55
CA GLN A 115 -1.02 7.45 2.87
C GLN A 115 0.47 7.51 3.19
N TYR A 116 1.09 6.33 3.24
CA TYR A 116 2.53 6.17 3.52
C TYR A 116 3.35 5.93 2.25
N PHE A 117 2.80 5.15 1.31
CA PHE A 117 3.47 4.74 0.06
C PHE A 117 2.52 4.87 -1.14
N GLY A 118 3.11 4.90 -2.34
CA GLY A 118 2.39 4.94 -3.61
C GLY A 118 1.86 6.32 -4.03
N LEU A 119 2.36 7.39 -3.41
CA LEU A 119 2.06 8.77 -3.81
C LEU A 119 2.74 9.13 -5.15
N GLY A 120 1.94 9.45 -6.16
CA GLY A 120 2.40 9.94 -7.46
C GLY A 120 1.79 9.15 -8.62
N SER A 121 1.72 9.80 -9.79
CA SER A 121 1.36 9.12 -11.04
C SER A 121 2.44 8.09 -11.35
N GLU A 122 2.09 6.81 -11.29
CA GLU A 122 2.95 5.69 -11.65
C GLU A 122 4.34 5.67 -10.95
N THR A 123 4.44 4.94 -9.85
CA THR A 123 5.70 4.76 -9.11
C THR A 123 6.35 3.41 -9.37
N ARG A 124 5.91 2.63 -10.37
CA ARG A 124 6.63 1.42 -10.77
C ARG A 124 8.08 1.76 -11.06
N THR A 125 9.00 0.95 -10.55
CA THR A 125 10.45 1.12 -10.68
C THR A 125 11.02 2.40 -10.05
N THR A 126 10.22 3.18 -9.33
CA THR A 126 10.71 4.32 -8.55
C THR A 126 11.21 3.84 -7.20
N GLU A 127 12.47 4.13 -6.86
CA GLU A 127 13.05 3.72 -5.59
C GLU A 127 12.34 4.40 -4.40
N THR A 128 11.76 3.60 -3.53
CA THR A 128 11.07 4.04 -2.30
C THR A 128 11.91 3.83 -1.03
N HIS A 129 13.22 3.63 -1.19
CA HIS A 129 14.13 3.29 -0.09
C HIS A 129 14.29 4.44 0.92
N ILE A 130 14.12 4.13 2.20
CA ILE A 130 14.36 5.03 3.32
C ILE A 130 15.81 4.84 3.80
N PRO A 131 16.68 5.86 3.74
CA PRO A 131 18.09 5.73 4.09
C PRO A 131 18.31 5.51 5.58
N ASP A 132 19.39 4.83 5.94
CA ASP A 132 19.80 4.66 7.35
C ASP A 132 20.13 6.01 8.01
N PRO A 133 19.87 6.17 9.33
CA PRO A 133 19.30 5.18 10.26
C PRO A 133 17.75 5.23 10.34
N TYR A 134 17.08 5.76 9.31
CA TYR A 134 15.65 6.01 9.35
C TYR A 134 14.84 4.82 8.82
N ALA A 135 13.60 4.72 9.30
CA ALA A 135 12.61 3.76 8.85
C ALA A 135 11.20 4.25 9.23
N LEU A 136 10.17 3.67 8.62
CA LEU A 136 8.79 3.88 9.04
C LEU A 136 8.39 2.83 10.08
N GLU A 137 8.11 3.26 11.31
CA GLU A 137 7.61 2.39 12.37
C GLU A 137 6.13 2.04 12.16
N ILE A 138 5.82 0.75 12.27
CA ILE A 138 4.46 0.21 12.20
C ILE A 138 4.19 -0.77 13.33
N GLY A 139 2.91 -1.06 13.60
CA GLY A 139 2.49 -2.10 14.53
C GLY A 139 2.94 -1.92 15.98
N ASN A 140 3.24 -0.68 16.41
CA ASN A 140 3.56 -0.38 17.80
C ASN A 140 2.33 -0.66 18.70
N PRO A 141 2.39 -1.65 19.62
CA PRO A 141 1.23 -2.03 20.42
C PRO A 141 0.71 -0.93 21.36
N THR A 142 1.54 0.07 21.66
CA THR A 142 1.14 1.21 22.50
C THR A 142 0.29 2.24 21.75
N GLU A 143 0.32 2.24 20.41
CA GLU A 143 -0.46 3.14 19.56
C GLU A 143 -1.81 2.53 19.14
N ILE A 144 -1.92 1.20 19.17
CA ILE A 144 -3.14 0.49 18.77
C ILE A 144 -4.19 0.59 19.90
N PRO A 145 -5.38 1.16 19.65
CA PRO A 145 -6.41 1.28 20.69
C PRO A 145 -6.90 -0.07 21.22
N HIS A 146 -7.27 -0.11 22.50
CA HIS A 146 -7.82 -1.33 23.11
C HIS A 146 -9.06 -1.81 22.35
N GLY A 147 -9.09 -3.11 22.02
CA GLY A 147 -10.18 -3.71 21.24
C GLY A 147 -10.03 -3.59 19.72
N TYR A 148 -8.94 -2.97 19.25
CA TYR A 148 -8.61 -2.86 17.83
C TYR A 148 -7.41 -3.73 17.47
N GLU A 149 -7.24 -3.94 16.17
CA GLU A 149 -6.03 -4.47 15.55
C GLU A 149 -5.65 -3.63 14.33
N GLU A 150 -4.35 -3.57 14.01
CA GLU A 150 -3.86 -2.88 12.82
C GLU A 150 -4.02 -3.79 11.59
N ARG A 151 -4.54 -3.21 10.51
CA ARG A 151 -4.65 -3.85 9.19
C ARG A 151 -4.25 -2.85 8.09
N TRP A 152 -4.14 -3.37 6.88
CA TRP A 152 -3.72 -2.62 5.70
C TRP A 152 -4.82 -2.53 4.65
N MET A 153 -4.90 -1.36 4.02
CA MET A 153 -5.74 -1.08 2.87
C MET A 153 -4.84 -0.78 1.68
N LEU A 154 -5.12 -1.42 0.54
CA LEU A 154 -4.53 -1.11 -0.76
C LEU A 154 -5.62 -0.57 -1.67
N ASN A 155 -5.39 0.62 -2.22
CA ASN A 155 -6.15 1.15 -3.33
C ASN A 155 -5.34 0.99 -4.62
N VAL A 156 -5.99 0.53 -5.69
CA VAL A 156 -5.39 0.36 -7.02
C VAL A 156 -6.25 1.11 -8.02
N HIS A 157 -5.66 2.07 -8.72
CA HIS A 157 -6.28 2.80 -9.81
C HIS A 157 -5.50 2.53 -11.10
N ALA A 158 -6.08 1.72 -11.98
CA ALA A 158 -5.43 1.26 -13.20
C ALA A 158 -6.31 1.45 -14.44
N ILE A 159 -5.66 1.70 -15.57
CA ILE A 159 -6.28 2.00 -16.86
C ILE A 159 -5.71 1.06 -17.90
N ASP A 160 -6.58 0.36 -18.65
CA ASP A 160 -6.16 -0.45 -19.79
C ASP A 160 -6.08 0.42 -21.04
N THR A 161 -4.86 0.54 -21.56
CA THR A 161 -4.53 1.38 -22.71
C THR A 161 -4.41 0.59 -24.01
N ARG A 162 -4.69 -0.72 -24.00
CA ARG A 162 -4.64 -1.56 -25.21
C ARG A 162 -5.76 -1.16 -26.16
N GLY A 163 -5.39 -0.96 -27.43
CA GLY A 163 -6.34 -0.59 -28.48
C GLY A 163 -6.98 0.79 -28.29
N VAL A 164 -6.45 1.64 -27.41
CA VAL A 164 -6.87 3.02 -27.27
C VAL A 164 -6.26 3.84 -28.41
N GLU A 165 -7.13 4.49 -29.19
CA GLU A 165 -6.74 5.44 -30.24
C GLU A 165 -7.04 6.87 -29.76
N ASP A 166 -6.13 7.79 -30.06
CA ASP A 166 -6.39 9.23 -29.93
C ASP A 166 -7.44 9.62 -30.99
N LYS A 167 -8.56 10.21 -30.56
CA LYS A 167 -9.70 10.53 -31.43
C LYS A 167 -9.77 12.00 -31.77
#